data_AF-A0A519CZS2-F1
#
_entry.id   AF-A0A519CZS2-F1
#
_cell.length_a   1.000
_cell.length_b   1.000
_cell.length_c   1.000
_cell.angle_alpha   90.00
_cell.angle_beta   90.00
_cell.angle_gamma   90.00
#
_symmetry.space_group_name_H-M   'P 1'
#
loop_
_entity.id
_entity.type
_entity.pdbx_description
1 polymer ?
#
loop_
_entity_poly.entity_id
_entity_poly.type
_entity_poly.pdbx_seq_one_letter_code
_entity_poly.pdbx_strand_id
1 'polypeptide(L)' 'MSQITESPMKKISLEKVVLNMGVGKSGDIIDVAKRALEQISGKKPSTRNAKEAQREWGVRKGEP' A
#
# COMPACT_ATOMS: atom_id res chain seq x y z
N MET A 1 29.54 -37.19 -14.60
CA MET A 1 29.15 -35.77 -14.53
C MET A 1 27.71 -35.72 -14.03
N SER A 2 27.50 -35.63 -12.72
CA SER A 2 26.15 -35.50 -12.14
C SER A 2 25.59 -34.13 -12.51
N GLN A 3 24.44 -34.11 -13.19
CA GLN A 3 23.72 -32.88 -13.47
C GLN A 3 23.25 -32.29 -12.12
N ILE A 4 23.75 -31.09 -11.79
CA ILE A 4 23.26 -30.33 -10.64
C ILE A 4 21.96 -29.68 -11.06
N THR A 5 20.84 -30.37 -10.84
CA THR A 5 19.51 -29.81 -11.06
C THR A 5 19.21 -28.85 -9.91
N GLU A 6 19.19 -27.55 -10.20
CA GLU A 6 18.85 -26.55 -9.18
C GLU A 6 17.42 -26.78 -8.68
N SER A 7 17.24 -26.87 -7.36
CA SER A 7 15.92 -27.15 -6.78
C SER A 7 14.94 -26.01 -7.10
N PRO A 8 13.76 -26.29 -7.68
CA PRO A 8 12.75 -25.26 -7.97
C PRO A 8 12.34 -24.42 -6.76
N MET A 9 12.50 -24.97 -5.54
CA MET A 9 12.21 -24.29 -4.28
C MET A 9 13.18 -23.14 -3.94
N LYS A 10 14.34 -23.06 -4.61
CA LYS A 10 15.32 -21.98 -4.39
C LYS A 10 15.12 -20.78 -5.33
N LYS A 11 14.15 -20.86 -6.26
CA LYS A 11 13.91 -19.78 -7.22
C LYS A 11 13.29 -18.56 -6.52
N ILE A 12 14.00 -17.44 -6.55
CA ILE A 12 13.50 -16.16 -6.03
C ILE A 12 12.37 -15.66 -6.94
N SER A 13 11.27 -15.26 -6.33
CA SER A 13 10.12 -14.66 -7.01
C SER A 13 9.54 -13.52 -6.17
N LEU A 14 8.85 -12.58 -6.82
CA LEU A 14 8.11 -11.53 -6.13
C LEU A 14 6.83 -12.11 -5.54
N GLU A 15 6.72 -12.09 -4.22
CA GLU A 15 5.50 -12.53 -3.52
C GLU A 15 4.36 -11.52 -3.72
N LYS A 16 4.62 -10.24 -3.45
CA LYS A 16 3.62 -9.17 -3.58
C LYS A 16 4.25 -7.79 -3.77
N VAL A 17 3.48 -6.91 -4.41
CA VAL A 17 3.75 -5.48 -4.47
C VAL A 17 2.62 -4.75 -3.76
N VAL A 18 2.97 -3.87 -2.82
CA VAL A 18 2.02 -3.06 -2.06
C VAL A 18 2.23 -1.60 -2.42
N LEU A 19 1.20 -0.97 -2.98
CA LEU A 19 1.17 0.49 -3.18
C LEU A 19 0.47 1.15 -1.99
N ASN A 20 1.06 2.22 -1.49
CA ASN A 20 0.50 3.05 -0.41
C ASN A 20 0.67 4.53 -0.78
N MET A 21 -0.34 5.34 -0.45
CA MET A 21 -0.30 6.80 -0.56
C MET A 21 -0.56 7.42 0.82
N GLY A 22 0.51 7.90 1.46
CA GLY A 22 0.43 8.64 2.73
C GLY A 22 0.12 10.12 2.49
N VAL A 23 -1.15 10.46 2.24
CA VAL A 23 -1.55 11.84 1.92
C VAL A 23 -1.34 12.83 3.07
N GLY A 24 -1.33 12.36 4.32
CA GLY A 24 -1.04 13.18 5.49
C GLY A 24 -2.07 14.28 5.76
N LYS A 25 -3.30 14.17 5.22
CA LYS A 25 -4.41 15.09 5.45
C LYS A 25 -5.72 14.34 5.32
N SER A 26 -6.74 14.80 6.04
CA SER A 26 -8.10 14.29 5.91
C SER A 26 -8.94 15.11 4.91
N GLY A 27 -10.04 14.52 4.43
CA GLY A 27 -10.94 15.13 3.46
C GLY A 27 -10.78 14.61 2.03
N ASP A 28 -11.20 15.42 1.05
CA ASP A 28 -11.38 15.02 -0.36
C ASP A 28 -10.10 14.49 -1.03
N ILE A 29 -8.93 14.92 -0.55
CA ILE A 29 -7.62 14.44 -1.03
C ILE A 29 -7.48 12.92 -0.86
N ILE A 30 -8.07 12.34 0.19
CA ILE A 30 -8.03 10.89 0.40
C ILE A 30 -8.85 10.18 -0.69
N ASP A 31 -10.00 10.73 -1.08
CA ASP A 31 -10.82 10.12 -2.12
C ASP A 31 -10.19 10.24 -3.51
N VAL A 32 -9.48 11.34 -3.78
CA VAL A 32 -8.63 11.46 -4.98
C VAL A 32 -7.52 10.42 -4.98
N ALA A 33 -6.82 10.24 -3.85
CA ALA A 33 -5.75 9.24 -3.72
C ALA A 33 -6.29 7.80 -3.88
N LYS A 34 -7.47 7.50 -3.33
CA LYS A 34 -8.14 6.21 -3.54
C LYS A 34 -8.42 5.95 -5.02
N ARG A 35 -9.01 6.93 -5.72
CA ARG A 35 -9.28 6.82 -7.16
C ARG A 35 -8.01 6.62 -7.97
N ALA A 36 -6.94 7.34 -7.64
CA ALA A 36 -5.64 7.17 -8.29
C ALA A 36 -5.08 5.76 -8.06
N LEU A 37 -5.11 5.24 -6.83
CA LEU A 37 -4.69 3.86 -6.53
C LEU A 37 -5.53 2.82 -7.27
N GLU A 38 -6.82 3.03 -7.39
CA GLU A 38 -7.72 2.15 -8.13
C GLU A 38 -7.39 2.14 -9.63
N GLN A 39 -7.13 3.32 -10.22
CA GLN A 39 -6.73 3.44 -11.63
C GLN A 39 -5.36 2.79 -11.91
N ILE A 40 -4.39 2.97 -11.01
CA ILE A 40 -3.03 2.41 -11.18
C ILE A 40 -3.04 0.89 -10.99
N SER A 41 -3.74 0.40 -9.96
CA SER A 41 -3.68 -1.01 -9.57
C SER A 41 -4.78 -1.89 -10.20
N GLY A 42 -5.86 -1.28 -10.70
CA GLY A 42 -7.07 -1.99 -11.15
C GLY A 42 -7.81 -2.72 -10.02
N LYS A 43 -7.49 -2.43 -8.76
CA LYS A 43 -8.02 -3.11 -7.58
C LYS A 43 -8.63 -2.11 -6.61
N LYS A 44 -9.61 -2.58 -5.82
CA LYS A 44 -10.23 -1.79 -4.76
C LYS A 44 -9.18 -1.45 -3.68
N PRO A 45 -8.89 -0.15 -3.44
CA PRO A 45 -7.92 0.26 -2.42
C PRO A 45 -8.47 0.02 -1.01
N SER A 46 -7.57 -0.27 -0.06
CA SER A 46 -7.90 -0.40 1.36
C SER A 46 -7.53 0.88 2.10
N THR A 47 -8.48 1.45 2.84
CA THR A 47 -8.23 2.60 3.70
C THR A 47 -7.72 2.18 5.08
N ARG A 48 -7.03 3.10 5.75
CA ARG A 48 -6.54 2.93 7.12
C ARG A 48 -6.68 4.24 7.86
N ASN A 49 -7.39 4.22 8.97
CA ASN A 49 -7.58 5.40 9.79
C ASN A 49 -6.28 5.74 10.55
N ALA A 50 -6.08 7.02 10.82
CA ALA A 50 -4.99 7.54 11.62
C ALA A 50 -4.98 6.91 13.02
N LYS A 51 -3.85 6.31 13.37
CA LYS A 51 -3.68 5.63 14.67
C LYS A 51 -3.66 6.63 15.83
N GLU A 52 -3.10 7.81 15.59
CA GLU A 52 -2.86 8.88 16.57
C GLU A 52 -3.14 10.24 15.94
N ALA A 53 -3.32 11.27 16.77
CA ALA A 53 -3.47 12.62 16.27
C ALA A 53 -2.10 13.19 15.88
N GLN A 54 -2.01 13.78 14.70
CA GLN A 54 -0.80 14.45 14.20
C GLN A 54 -1.08 15.95 14.01
N ARG A 55 -0.55 16.76 14.92
CA ARG A 55 -0.88 18.20 15.02
C ARG A 55 -0.40 19.00 13.82
N GLU A 56 0.79 18.70 13.30
CA GLU A 56 1.36 19.40 12.13
C GLU A 56 0.54 19.20 10.86
N TRP A 57 -0.16 18.07 10.78
CA TRP A 57 -0.95 17.66 9.63
C TRP A 57 -2.44 17.94 9.82
N GLY A 58 -2.84 18.37 11.01
CA GLY A 58 -4.25 18.60 11.35
C GLY A 58 -5.10 17.34 11.40
N VAL A 59 -4.47 16.15 11.46
CA VAL A 59 -5.16 14.85 11.45
C VAL A 59 -5.44 14.40 12.88
N ARG A 60 -6.68 13.97 13.16
CA ARG A 60 -7.07 13.42 14.47
C ARG A 60 -7.03 11.90 14.47
N LYS A 61 -6.94 11.32 15.68
CA LYS A 61 -7.03 9.87 15.86
C LYS A 61 -8.37 9.36 15.32
N GLY A 62 -8.31 8.33 14.48
CA GLY A 62 -9.47 7.70 13.86
C GLY A 62 -9.96 8.36 12.58
N GLU A 63 -9.38 9.50 12.16
CA GLU A 63 -9.68 10.10 10.87
C GLU A 63 -9.19 9.21 9.72
N PRO A 64 -9.91 9.17 8.59
CA PRO A 64 -9.58 8.33 7.46
C PRO A 64 -8.27 8.71 6.76
#